data_AF-A0A956HLG6-F1
#
_entry.id   AF-A0A956HLG6-F1
#
_cell.length_a   1.000
_cell.length_b   1.000
_cell.length_c   1.000
_cell.angle_alpha   90.00
_cell.angle_beta   90.00
_cell.angle_gamma   90.00
#
_symmetry.space_group_name_H-M   'P 1'
#
loop_
_entity.id
_entity.type
_entity.pdbx_description
1 polymer ?
#
loop_
_entity_poly.entity_id
_entity_poly.type
_entity_poly.pdbx_seq_one_letter_code
_entity_poly.pdbx_strand_id
1 'polypeptide(L)'
;MSEVRRDPTHDYDFIIIGSGFGGSVSALRLCEKGYRVLMLEKGRELKAGDFPKTNWDLKRWLWMPRVGFRGLFQMKFLRHVTVLAGVGVGGGSLVYANTLPIPKDSFFSSSSWRHLADWKRE
;
A
#
# COMPACT_ATOMS: atom_id res chain seq x y z
N MET A 1 -10.96 8.01 34.46
CA MET A 1 -10.61 7.90 33.03
C MET A 1 -9.79 9.14 32.70
N SER A 2 -8.47 9.03 32.64
CA SER A 2 -7.58 10.19 32.44
C SER A 2 -7.85 10.81 31.07
N GLU A 3 -8.13 12.12 31.03
CA GLU A 3 -8.23 12.88 29.80
C GLU A 3 -6.95 12.69 28.98
N VAL A 4 -7.10 12.09 27.79
CA VAL A 4 -6.03 12.05 26.80
C VAL A 4 -5.79 13.49 26.39
N ARG A 5 -4.65 14.07 26.79
CA ARG A 5 -4.24 15.41 26.37
C ARG A 5 -4.18 15.43 24.84
N ARG A 6 -5.06 16.20 24.21
CA ARG A 6 -5.00 16.48 22.77
C ARG A 6 -3.81 17.41 22.54
N ASP A 7 -2.76 16.88 21.92
CA ASP A 7 -1.69 17.68 21.39
C ASP A 7 -2.09 18.13 19.97
N PRO A 8 -2.34 19.43 19.73
CA PRO A 8 -2.81 19.93 18.44
C PRO A 8 -1.83 19.66 17.28
N THR A 9 -0.58 19.31 17.58
CA THR A 9 0.43 18.96 16.56
C THR A 9 0.27 17.55 15.99
N HIS A 10 -0.54 16.70 16.61
CA HIS A 10 -0.75 15.30 16.22
C HIS A 10 -2.21 14.97 15.82
N ASP A 11 -3.05 15.98 15.61
CA ASP A 11 -4.43 15.78 15.15
C ASP A 11 -4.46 15.61 13.62
N TYR A 12 -5.15 14.55 13.16
CA TYR A 12 -5.41 14.27 11.74
C TYR A 12 -6.89 13.96 11.56
N ASP A 13 -7.45 14.36 10.41
CA ASP A 13 -8.86 14.08 10.08
C ASP A 13 -9.03 12.62 9.64
N PHE A 14 -8.02 12.07 8.96
CA PHE A 14 -7.99 10.68 8.49
C PHE A 14 -6.63 10.03 8.72
N ILE A 15 -6.65 8.75 9.06
CA ILE A 15 -5.46 7.90 9.10
C ILE A 15 -5.60 6.78 8.08
N ILE A 16 -4.62 6.66 7.20
CA ILE A 16 -4.53 5.61 6.19
C ILE A 16 -3.44 4.62 6.60
N ILE A 17 -3.81 3.35 6.70
CA ILE A 17 -2.88 2.26 7.02
C ILE A 17 -2.43 1.57 5.73
N GLY A 18 -1.17 1.79 5.38
CA GLY A 18 -0.55 1.28 4.16
C GLY A 18 -0.56 2.29 3.02
N SER A 19 0.56 2.38 2.31
CA SER A 19 0.81 3.36 1.25
C SER A 19 0.75 2.75 -0.16
N GLY A 20 0.06 1.61 -0.32
CA GLY A 20 -0.14 0.96 -1.61
C GLY A 20 -1.05 1.77 -2.55
N PHE A 21 -1.48 1.17 -3.67
CA PHE A 21 -2.37 1.81 -4.64
C PHE A 21 -3.63 2.43 -4.01
N GLY A 22 -4.39 1.64 -3.24
CA GLY A 22 -5.60 2.14 -2.58
C GLY A 22 -5.30 3.26 -1.58
N GLY A 23 -4.29 3.06 -0.72
CA GLY A 23 -3.91 4.05 0.30
C GLY A 23 -3.44 5.38 -0.30
N SER A 24 -2.58 5.33 -1.32
CA SER A 24 -2.07 6.52 -2.00
C SER A 24 -3.18 7.28 -2.75
N VAL A 25 -4.10 6.59 -3.44
CA VAL A 25 -5.23 7.23 -4.12
C VAL A 25 -6.19 7.85 -3.11
N SER A 26 -6.53 7.14 -2.04
CA SER A 26 -7.37 7.68 -0.96
C SER A 26 -6.72 8.91 -0.30
N ALA A 27 -5.41 8.85 -0.02
CA ALA A 27 -4.67 9.97 0.56
C ALA A 27 -4.73 11.20 -0.35
N LEU A 28 -4.46 11.02 -1.65
CA LEU A 28 -4.55 12.08 -2.65
C LEU A 28 -5.93 12.74 -2.64
N ARG A 29 -7.00 11.95 -2.78
CA ARG A 29 -8.37 12.48 -2.85
C ARG A 29 -8.82 13.19 -1.57
N LEU A 30 -8.35 12.75 -0.41
CA LEU A 30 -8.64 13.41 0.87
C LEU A 30 -7.84 14.71 1.02
N CYS A 31 -6.56 14.71 0.67
CA CYS A 31 -5.71 15.91 0.69
C CYS A 31 -6.21 16.97 -0.31
N GLU A 32 -6.66 16.58 -1.51
CA GLU A 32 -7.28 17.49 -2.49
C GLU A 32 -8.54 18.19 -1.95
N LYS A 33 -9.23 17.57 -0.99
CA LYS A 33 -10.38 18.17 -0.29
C LYS A 33 -9.98 19.02 0.92
N GLY A 34 -8.69 19.17 1.20
CA GLY A 34 -8.16 19.99 2.30
C GLY A 34 -8.08 19.27 3.65
N TYR A 35 -8.27 17.96 3.71
CA TYR A 35 -8.14 17.21 4.96
C TYR A 35 -6.68 16.98 5.34
N ARG A 36 -6.39 16.94 6.65
CA ARG A 36 -5.11 16.50 7.21
C ARG A 36 -5.09 14.98 7.29
N VAL A 37 -4.24 14.35 6.50
CA VAL A 37 -4.16 12.89 6.38
C VAL A 37 -2.82 12.39 6.90
N LEU A 38 -2.87 11.45 7.84
CA LEU A 38 -1.69 10.68 8.26
C LEU A 38 -1.66 9.35 7.50
N MET A 39 -0.53 9.01 6.89
CA MET A 39 -0.35 7.71 6.25
C MET A 39 0.74 6.92 7.01
N LEU A 40 0.39 5.72 7.45
CA LEU A 40 1.30 4.83 8.19
C LEU A 40 1.71 3.66 7.31
N GLU A 41 3.00 3.52 7.05
CA GLU A 41 3.57 2.44 6.26
C GLU A 41 4.51 1.59 7.13
N LYS A 42 4.44 0.25 6.98
CA LYS A 42 5.26 -0.67 7.77
C LYS A 42 6.72 -0.69 7.30
N GLY A 43 6.93 -0.45 6.00
CA GLY A 43 8.26 -0.40 5.39
C GLY A 43 8.85 1.01 5.33
N ARG A 44 10.02 1.09 4.71
CA ARG A 44 10.75 2.36 4.49
C ARG A 44 10.32 3.03 3.20
N GLU A 45 10.55 4.34 3.11
CA GLU A 45 10.66 5.01 1.81
C GLU A 45 11.97 4.58 1.13
N LEU A 46 11.88 4.27 -0.17
CA LEU A 46 13.02 3.82 -0.98
C LEU A 46 13.38 4.90 -1.99
N LYS A 47 14.62 5.36 -1.96
CA LYS A 47 15.21 6.23 -2.98
C LYS A 47 15.86 5.39 -4.08
N ALA A 48 16.21 6.01 -5.22
CA ALA A 48 16.79 5.29 -6.36
C ALA A 48 17.99 4.39 -6.00
N GLY A 49 18.86 4.82 -5.09
CA GLY A 49 20.04 4.05 -4.64
C GLY A 49 19.75 2.95 -3.63
N ASP A 50 18.51 2.86 -3.11
CA ASP A 50 18.13 1.92 -2.07
C ASP A 50 17.70 0.56 -2.60
N PHE A 51 17.27 0.52 -3.86
CA PHE A 51 16.79 -0.70 -4.49
C PHE A 51 17.93 -1.73 -4.61
N PRO A 52 17.66 -3.01 -4.29
CA PRO A 52 18.64 -4.07 -4.47
C PRO A 52 18.95 -4.21 -5.96
N LYS A 53 20.24 -4.22 -6.31
CA LYS A 53 20.67 -4.45 -7.70
C LYS A 53 20.42 -5.88 -8.15
N THR A 54 20.36 -6.82 -7.21
CA THR A 54 20.11 -8.24 -7.44
C THR A 54 19.34 -8.83 -6.26
N ASN A 55 18.63 -9.93 -6.49
CA ASN A 55 17.91 -10.65 -5.41
C ASN A 55 18.86 -11.34 -4.42
N TRP A 56 20.16 -11.38 -4.70
CA TRP A 56 21.18 -11.92 -3.78
C TRP A 56 21.51 -10.95 -2.64
N ASP A 57 21.18 -9.66 -2.77
CA ASP A 57 21.21 -8.72 -1.64
C ASP A 57 19.99 -8.96 -0.74
N LEU A 58 20.00 -10.09 -0.02
CA LEU A 58 18.87 -10.56 0.77
C LEU A 58 18.41 -9.53 1.83
N LYS A 59 19.34 -8.74 2.39
CA LYS A 59 19.03 -7.73 3.40
C LYS A 59 18.18 -6.58 2.84
N ARG A 60 18.43 -6.17 1.59
CA ARG A 60 17.70 -5.11 0.88
C ARG A 60 16.56 -5.63 0.02
N TRP A 61 16.58 -6.91 -0.33
CA TRP A 61 15.53 -7.54 -1.12
C TRP A 61 14.41 -8.11 -0.25
N LEU A 62 14.71 -8.95 0.74
CA LEU A 62 13.71 -9.72 1.47
C LEU A 62 13.23 -9.02 2.75
N TRP A 63 11.94 -9.06 3.01
CA TRP A 63 11.33 -8.58 4.25
C TRP A 63 11.19 -9.72 5.26
N MET A 64 12.18 -9.84 6.15
CA MET A 64 12.20 -10.75 7.30
C MET A 64 12.75 -10.03 8.53
N PRO A 65 11.97 -9.14 9.16
CA PRO A 65 12.47 -8.24 10.21
C PRO A 65 13.03 -9.00 11.43
N ARG A 66 12.55 -10.21 11.71
CA ARG A 66 13.05 -11.07 12.79
C ARG A 66 14.52 -11.46 12.66
N VAL A 67 15.08 -11.46 11.44
CA VAL A 67 16.50 -11.72 11.16
C VAL A 67 17.24 -10.48 10.65
N GLY A 68 16.64 -9.30 10.83
CA GLY A 68 17.23 -8.03 10.42
C GLY A 68 17.11 -7.68 8.94
N PHE A 69 16.44 -8.51 8.12
CA PHE A 69 16.23 -8.21 6.70
C PHE A 69 15.00 -7.32 6.56
N ARG A 70 15.19 -6.11 6.02
CA ARG A 70 14.16 -5.06 5.90
C ARG A 70 14.04 -4.60 4.45
N GLY A 71 14.09 -5.56 3.54
CA GLY A 71 13.97 -5.32 2.11
C GLY A 71 12.54 -5.08 1.64
N LEU A 72 12.37 -4.81 0.35
CA LEU A 72 11.07 -4.39 -0.20
C LEU A 72 10.11 -5.55 -0.54
N PHE A 73 10.56 -6.80 -0.51
CA PHE A 73 9.82 -7.95 -1.01
C PHE A 73 9.44 -8.89 0.12
N GLN A 74 8.15 -9.16 0.31
CA GLN A 74 7.63 -10.09 1.32
C GLN A 74 7.01 -11.32 0.66
N MET A 75 7.44 -12.50 1.12
CA MET A 75 6.80 -13.78 0.81
C MET A 75 6.07 -14.29 2.04
N LYS A 76 4.76 -14.50 1.93
CA LYS A 76 3.94 -15.17 2.96
C LYS A 76 3.54 -16.53 2.46
N PHE A 77 4.12 -17.57 3.06
CA PHE A 77 3.76 -18.95 2.79
C PHE A 77 2.53 -19.34 3.61
N LEU A 78 1.44 -19.66 2.93
CA LEU A 78 0.24 -20.25 3.49
C LEU A 78 0.13 -21.70 3.00
N ARG A 79 -0.77 -22.49 3.59
CA ARG A 79 -0.89 -23.94 3.30
C ARG A 79 -1.01 -24.28 1.81
N HIS A 80 -1.69 -23.44 1.03
CA HIS A 80 -1.99 -23.70 -0.39
C HIS A 80 -1.57 -22.58 -1.34
N VAL A 81 -1.09 -21.45 -0.81
CA VAL A 81 -0.79 -20.27 -1.61
C VAL A 81 0.39 -19.54 -1.02
N THR A 82 1.27 -19.05 -1.88
CA THR A 82 2.31 -18.09 -1.51
C THR A 82 1.86 -16.72 -1.95
N VAL A 83 1.75 -15.79 -1.02
CA VAL A 83 1.39 -14.40 -1.31
C VAL A 83 2.68 -13.58 -1.40
N LEU A 84 2.89 -12.96 -2.55
CA LEU A 84 3.98 -12.01 -2.80
C LEU A 84 3.45 -10.59 -2.59
N ALA A 85 4.16 -9.79 -1.80
CA ALA A 85 3.74 -8.43 -1.48
C ALA A 85 4.94 -7.48 -1.39
N GLY A 86 4.72 -6.23 -1.78
CA GLY A 86 5.69 -5.16 -1.57
C GLY A 86 5.62 -4.59 -0.14
N VAL A 87 6.75 -4.11 0.36
CA VAL A 87 6.89 -3.48 1.67
C VAL A 87 7.68 -2.19 1.54
N GLY A 88 7.09 -1.07 1.96
CA GLY A 88 7.68 0.26 1.78
C GLY A 88 6.69 1.25 1.22
N VAL A 89 7.10 2.52 1.15
CA VAL A 89 6.25 3.58 0.59
C VAL A 89 5.94 3.27 -0.88
N GLY A 90 4.67 3.07 -1.20
CA GLY A 90 4.18 2.57 -2.51
C GLY A 90 3.67 1.13 -2.48
N GLY A 91 4.04 0.35 -1.47
CA GLY A 91 3.56 -1.02 -1.27
C GLY A 91 3.83 -1.93 -2.46
N GLY A 92 2.79 -2.55 -3.01
CA GLY A 92 2.89 -3.46 -4.16
C GLY A 92 3.49 -2.84 -5.42
N SER A 93 3.40 -1.51 -5.60
CA SER A 93 3.96 -0.83 -6.77
C SER A 93 5.49 -0.90 -6.84
N LEU A 94 6.15 -1.19 -5.72
CA LEU A 94 7.61 -1.36 -5.66
C LEU A 94 8.09 -2.68 -6.29
N VAL A 95 7.19 -3.67 -6.43
CA VAL A 95 7.55 -5.05 -6.80
C VAL A 95 6.69 -5.63 -7.94
N TYR A 96 5.61 -4.95 -8.32
CA TYR A 96 4.73 -5.42 -9.40
C TYR A 96 5.39 -5.27 -10.78
N ALA A 97 4.86 -6.02 -11.76
CA ALA A 97 5.42 -6.11 -13.10
C ALA A 97 5.01 -4.97 -14.05
N ASN A 98 4.42 -3.88 -13.55
CA ASN A 98 3.89 -2.77 -14.37
C ASN A 98 2.87 -3.21 -15.44
N THR A 99 2.19 -4.34 -15.24
CA THR A 99 1.12 -4.81 -16.14
C THR A 99 -0.21 -4.19 -15.72
N LEU A 100 -0.83 -3.45 -16.64
CA LEU A 100 -2.05 -2.67 -16.38
C LEU A 100 -3.19 -3.02 -17.37
N PRO A 101 -3.62 -4.31 -17.43
CA PRO A 101 -4.75 -4.67 -18.29
C PRO A 101 -6.05 -4.08 -17.74
N ILE A 102 -6.85 -3.49 -18.62
CA ILE A 102 -8.20 -3.04 -18.27
C ILE A 102 -9.13 -4.26 -18.30
N PRO A 103 -9.94 -4.50 -17.25
CA PRO A 103 -10.93 -5.58 -17.26
C PRO A 103 -11.93 -5.44 -18.41
N LYS A 104 -12.55 -6.56 -18.82
CA LYS A 104 -13.64 -6.54 -19.80
C LYS A 104 -14.91 -5.92 -19.21
N ASP A 105 -15.82 -5.47 -20.07
CA ASP A 105 -17.09 -4.86 -19.68
C ASP A 105 -17.93 -5.72 -18.72
N SER A 106 -17.83 -7.04 -18.82
CA SER A 106 -18.50 -7.98 -17.93
C SER A 106 -18.07 -7.85 -16.47
N PHE A 107 -16.84 -7.40 -16.21
CA PHE A 107 -16.36 -7.12 -14.85
C PHE A 107 -17.09 -5.92 -14.26
N PHE A 108 -17.13 -4.80 -14.98
CA PHE A 108 -17.78 -3.56 -14.50
C PHE A 108 -19.30 -3.73 -14.31
N SER A 109 -19.93 -4.55 -15.15
CA SER A 109 -21.37 -4.84 -15.12
C SER A 109 -21.78 -6.03 -14.24
N SER A 110 -20.85 -6.59 -13.44
CA SER A 110 -21.14 -7.73 -12.58
C SER A 110 -22.29 -7.45 -11.60
N SER A 111 -23.18 -8.42 -11.44
CA SER A 111 -24.35 -8.34 -10.54
C SER A 111 -24.00 -8.00 -9.09
N SER A 112 -22.81 -8.42 -8.64
CA SER A 112 -22.29 -8.22 -7.29
C SER A 112 -22.10 -6.74 -6.90
N TRP A 113 -21.84 -5.84 -7.84
CA TRP A 113 -21.54 -4.43 -7.53
C TRP A 113 -22.13 -3.40 -8.49
N ARG A 114 -22.69 -3.80 -9.65
CA ARG A 114 -23.22 -2.85 -10.66
C ARG A 114 -24.30 -1.89 -10.14
N HIS A 115 -24.94 -2.22 -9.02
CA HIS A 115 -26.02 -1.42 -8.43
C HIS A 115 -25.49 -0.28 -7.54
N LEU A 116 -24.19 -0.23 -7.27
CA LEU A 116 -23.55 0.79 -6.44
C LEU A 116 -23.14 2.04 -7.23
N ALA A 117 -22.65 1.86 -8.47
CA ALA A 117 -22.19 2.94 -9.35
C ALA A 117 -22.05 2.45 -10.80
N ASP A 118 -21.90 3.40 -11.75
CA ASP A 118 -21.42 3.10 -13.11
C ASP A 118 -19.88 3.03 -13.11
N TRP A 119 -19.36 1.88 -12.67
CA TRP A 119 -17.93 1.65 -12.46
C TRP A 119 -17.04 1.82 -13.69
N LYS A 120 -17.60 1.81 -14.90
CA LYS A 120 -16.82 2.00 -16.13
C LYS A 120 -16.59 3.49 -16.45
N ARG A 121 -17.40 4.38 -15.88
CA ARG A 121 -17.36 5.83 -16.11
C ARG A 121 -16.73 6.63 -14.99
N GLU A 122 -16.56 6.03 -13.80
CA GLU A 122 -15.73 6.61 -12.73
C GLU A 122 -14.24 6.61 -13.09
#